data_AF-A0A959SUD0-F1
#
_entry.id   AF-A0A959SUD0-F1
#
_cell.length_a   1.000
_cell.length_b   1.000
_cell.length_c   1.000
_cell.angle_alpha   90.00
_cell.angle_beta   90.00
_cell.angle_gamma   90.00
#
_symmetry.space_group_name_H-M   'P 1'
#
loop_
_entity.id
_entity.type
_entity.pdbx_description
1 polymer ?
#
loop_
_entity_poly.entity_id
_entity_poly.type
_entity_poly.pdbx_seq_one_letter_code
_entity_poly.pdbx_strand_id
1 'polypeptide(L)'
;AATISYRLGFYGSWLFGPPYANDPHELRRAIYRAMQDAKGAVRFLKGRHEQDSTSTTAVFLLGGSAGAITALHAAYLDNPSEKPADCGAIGDVQHFLSFYPRPDLGSMDGDLNLNGQDASVMGVVNIYGALMDTAYIESAEDAALFSYHQSGDPVVGCGLQQPYWGIGLGIPDNNPWLFGSCLIEARTQHLGYGTDRYRFILHPGNEHAIHDLEGVTAELVQWMRDVMCGIPTAVPQVEPGTLARLAPNPAAATTTLSLPSPAPASYTITDLQGRPLRQGTVAGGHAVLDLHGLPPGWYLVRIHGTGGVLRLVKE
;
A
#
# COMPACT_ATOMS: atom_id res chain seq x y z
N ALA A 1 -9.89 4.85 -1.70
CA ALA A 1 -9.99 3.97 -0.52
C ALA A 1 -10.66 2.66 -0.93
N ALA A 2 -10.25 1.53 -0.38
CA ALA A 2 -10.91 0.24 -0.57
C ALA A 2 -11.59 -0.18 0.75
N THR A 3 -12.81 -0.70 0.68
CA THR A 3 -13.46 -1.34 1.84
C THR A 3 -13.00 -2.78 1.93
N ILE A 4 -12.55 -3.21 3.11
CA ILE A 4 -11.99 -4.55 3.33
C ILE A 4 -12.86 -5.28 4.34
N SER A 5 -13.39 -6.45 3.96
CA SER A 5 -13.94 -7.42 4.90
C SER A 5 -12.84 -8.41 5.25
N TYR A 6 -11.95 -8.04 6.15
CA TYR A 6 -10.79 -8.84 6.52
C TYR A 6 -11.15 -9.96 7.52
N ARG A 7 -10.41 -11.06 7.47
CA ARG A 7 -10.71 -12.32 8.15
C ARG A 7 -10.37 -12.27 9.65
N LEU A 8 -11.27 -11.68 10.43
CA LEU A 8 -11.18 -11.61 11.90
C LEU A 8 -11.63 -12.88 12.65
N GLY A 9 -12.31 -13.81 11.99
CA GLY A 9 -12.92 -14.96 12.65
C GLY A 9 -11.90 -15.87 13.32
N PHE A 10 -12.24 -16.38 14.50
CA PHE A 10 -11.45 -17.36 15.25
C PHE A 10 -12.37 -18.25 16.10
N TYR A 11 -11.87 -19.40 16.55
CA TYR A 11 -12.68 -20.32 17.34
C TYR A 11 -12.76 -19.89 18.79
N GLY A 12 -13.99 -19.93 19.31
CA GLY A 12 -14.25 -19.56 20.68
C GLY A 12 -13.84 -20.64 21.69
N SER A 13 -13.77 -20.30 22.97
CA SER A 13 -13.67 -21.26 24.06
C SER A 13 -14.83 -22.27 24.04
N TRP A 14 -14.66 -23.39 24.75
CA TRP A 14 -15.55 -24.57 24.67
C TRP A 14 -17.06 -24.27 24.58
N LEU A 15 -17.60 -23.39 25.44
CA LEU A 15 -19.01 -23.03 25.50
C LEU A 15 -19.32 -21.62 24.97
N PHE A 16 -18.31 -20.80 24.66
CA PHE A 16 -18.50 -19.40 24.29
C PHE A 16 -17.77 -19.08 22.98
N GLY A 17 -18.48 -18.46 22.03
CA GLY A 17 -17.87 -17.92 20.81
C GLY A 17 -16.97 -16.70 21.07
N PRO A 18 -16.46 -16.06 20.01
CA PRO A 18 -15.81 -14.75 20.13
C PRO A 18 -16.66 -13.77 20.98
N PRO A 19 -16.05 -12.97 21.88
CA PRO A 19 -14.62 -12.67 21.97
C PRO A 19 -13.76 -13.64 22.81
N TYR A 20 -14.33 -14.73 23.32
CA TYR A 20 -13.60 -15.70 24.15
C TYR A 20 -12.74 -16.61 23.28
N ALA A 21 -11.45 -16.33 23.08
CA ALA A 21 -10.58 -17.21 22.30
C ALA A 21 -10.47 -18.61 22.93
N ASN A 22 -10.34 -19.65 22.10
CA ASN A 22 -10.06 -20.99 22.61
C ASN A 22 -8.66 -21.08 23.24
N ASP A 23 -7.68 -20.49 22.57
CA ASP A 23 -6.29 -20.39 23.01
C ASP A 23 -5.63 -19.16 22.35
N PRO A 24 -4.40 -18.78 22.74
CA PRO A 24 -3.75 -17.58 22.17
C PRO A 24 -3.49 -17.66 20.67
N HIS A 25 -3.41 -18.86 20.08
CA HIS A 25 -3.15 -19.03 18.66
C HIS A 25 -4.30 -18.50 17.82
N GLU A 26 -5.53 -18.63 18.31
CA GLU A 26 -6.74 -18.19 17.63
C GLU A 26 -6.67 -16.71 17.23
N LEU A 27 -6.33 -15.84 18.18
CA LEU A 27 -6.26 -14.40 17.92
C LEU A 27 -5.01 -14.01 17.13
N ARG A 28 -3.84 -14.63 17.40
CA ARG A 28 -2.62 -14.39 16.60
C ARG A 28 -2.84 -14.75 15.12
N ARG A 29 -3.47 -15.89 14.87
CA ARG A 29 -3.82 -16.36 13.53
C ARG A 29 -4.85 -15.45 12.85
N ALA A 30 -5.81 -14.90 13.60
CA ALA A 30 -6.77 -13.91 13.09
C ALA A 30 -6.07 -12.62 12.66
N ILE A 31 -5.17 -12.09 13.49
CA ILE A 31 -4.36 -10.90 13.17
C ILE A 31 -3.52 -11.14 11.92
N TYR A 32 -2.87 -12.30 11.79
CA TYR A 32 -2.05 -12.64 10.63
C TYR A 32 -2.88 -12.71 9.33
N ARG A 33 -4.07 -13.31 9.36
CA ARG A 33 -4.97 -13.31 8.20
C ARG A 33 -5.48 -11.90 7.85
N ALA A 34 -5.86 -11.12 8.85
CA ALA A 34 -6.33 -9.75 8.66
C ALA A 34 -5.24 -8.88 7.99
N MET A 35 -3.99 -9.05 8.45
CA MET A 35 -2.82 -8.43 7.84
C MET A 35 -2.66 -8.81 6.37
N GLN A 36 -2.71 -10.11 6.03
CA GLN A 36 -2.63 -10.57 4.63
C GLN A 36 -3.71 -9.91 3.76
N ASP A 37 -4.93 -9.80 4.29
CA ASP A 37 -6.05 -9.19 3.57
C ASP A 37 -5.82 -7.69 3.34
N ALA A 38 -5.29 -6.97 4.34
CA ALA A 38 -4.91 -5.57 4.22
C ALA A 38 -3.78 -5.36 3.19
N LYS A 39 -2.74 -6.20 3.20
CA LYS A 39 -1.67 -6.20 2.19
C LYS A 39 -2.24 -6.44 0.78
N GLY A 40 -3.17 -7.40 0.65
CA GLY A 40 -3.89 -7.65 -0.60
C GLY A 40 -4.68 -6.44 -1.09
N ALA A 41 -5.33 -5.69 -0.20
CA ALA A 41 -6.06 -4.48 -0.56
C ALA A 41 -5.14 -3.32 -0.98
N VAL A 42 -3.98 -3.16 -0.33
CA VAL A 42 -2.95 -2.20 -0.76
C VAL A 42 -2.51 -2.52 -2.18
N ARG A 43 -2.17 -3.78 -2.46
CA ARG A 43 -1.78 -4.20 -3.82
C ARG A 43 -2.89 -3.99 -4.83
N PHE A 44 -4.16 -4.25 -4.48
CA PHE A 44 -5.30 -3.96 -5.36
C PHE A 44 -5.34 -2.48 -5.78
N LEU A 45 -5.23 -1.56 -4.81
CA LEU A 45 -5.22 -0.13 -5.06
C LEU A 45 -4.01 0.30 -5.91
N LYS A 46 -2.81 -0.18 -5.55
CA LYS A 46 -1.59 0.11 -6.30
C LYS A 46 -1.66 -0.44 -7.73
N GLY A 47 -2.19 -1.63 -7.93
CA GLY A 47 -2.30 -2.25 -9.27
C GLY A 47 -3.27 -1.54 -10.21
N ARG A 48 -4.15 -0.69 -9.65
CA ARG A 48 -5.11 0.12 -10.42
C ARG A 48 -4.67 1.57 -10.59
N HIS A 49 -3.40 1.88 -10.32
CA HIS A 49 -2.91 3.26 -10.28
C HIS A 49 -3.20 4.05 -11.56
N GLU A 50 -3.09 3.43 -12.75
CA GLU A 50 -3.39 4.09 -14.02
C GLU A 50 -4.88 4.39 -14.22
N GLN A 51 -5.78 3.54 -13.72
CA GLN A 51 -7.22 3.70 -13.90
C GLN A 51 -7.81 4.67 -12.86
N ASP A 52 -7.32 4.61 -11.63
CA ASP A 52 -7.91 5.34 -10.50
C ASP A 52 -7.10 6.59 -10.11
N SER A 53 -5.99 6.89 -10.80
CA SER A 53 -5.04 7.94 -10.43
C SER A 53 -4.52 7.80 -8.99
N THR A 54 -4.38 6.56 -8.52
CA THR A 54 -3.89 6.24 -7.18
C THR A 54 -2.37 6.35 -7.13
N SER A 55 -1.81 6.98 -6.09
CA SER A 55 -0.36 6.92 -5.87
C SER A 55 0.06 5.54 -5.36
N THR A 56 1.12 4.98 -5.94
CA THR A 56 1.71 3.72 -5.48
C THR A 56 2.70 3.88 -4.33
N THR A 57 3.13 5.12 -4.05
CA THR A 57 4.15 5.43 -3.04
C THR A 57 3.59 6.21 -1.85
N ALA A 58 2.55 7.02 -2.05
CA ALA A 58 1.90 7.79 -0.99
C ALA A 58 0.66 7.06 -0.46
N VAL A 59 0.87 5.92 0.20
CA VAL A 59 -0.20 5.07 0.74
C VAL A 59 -0.16 5.07 2.26
N PHE A 60 -1.30 5.27 2.90
CA PHE A 60 -1.45 5.16 4.36
C PHE A 60 -2.45 4.06 4.72
N LEU A 61 -2.22 3.39 5.84
CA LEU A 61 -3.21 2.52 6.49
C LEU A 61 -3.68 3.17 7.79
N LEU A 62 -5.00 3.27 7.95
CA LEU A 62 -5.62 3.87 9.11
C LEU A 62 -6.59 2.87 9.75
N GLY A 63 -6.54 2.75 11.07
CA GLY A 63 -7.46 1.87 11.78
C GLY A 63 -7.63 2.24 13.25
N GLY A 64 -8.75 1.80 13.81
CA GLY A 64 -9.01 1.79 15.24
C GLY A 64 -9.15 0.37 15.77
N SER A 65 -8.67 0.09 16.98
CA SER A 65 -8.82 -1.20 17.65
C SER A 65 -8.26 -2.36 16.80
N ALA A 66 -9.07 -3.39 16.50
CA ALA A 66 -8.69 -4.48 15.60
C ALA A 66 -8.20 -4.01 14.22
N GLY A 67 -8.75 -2.90 13.71
CA GLY A 67 -8.29 -2.28 12.47
C GLY A 67 -6.90 -1.65 12.60
N ALA A 68 -6.58 -1.06 13.76
CA ALA A 68 -5.26 -0.53 14.05
C ALA A 68 -4.23 -1.65 14.20
N ILE A 69 -4.59 -2.74 14.90
CA ILE A 69 -3.77 -3.97 14.97
C ILE A 69 -3.49 -4.48 13.56
N THR A 70 -4.50 -4.53 12.69
CA THR A 70 -4.36 -4.97 11.29
C THR A 70 -3.42 -4.05 10.51
N ALA A 71 -3.59 -2.73 10.61
CA ALA A 71 -2.77 -1.74 9.93
C ALA A 71 -1.30 -1.78 10.38
N LEU A 72 -1.04 -1.90 11.68
CA LEU A 72 0.30 -2.05 12.25
C LEU A 72 1.00 -3.30 11.70
N HIS A 73 0.35 -4.47 11.77
CA HIS A 73 0.96 -5.70 11.27
C HIS A 73 1.16 -5.66 9.74
N ALA A 74 0.26 -5.01 8.99
CA ALA A 74 0.40 -4.89 7.54
C ALA A 74 1.61 -4.05 7.13
N ALA A 75 1.99 -3.07 7.96
CA ALA A 75 3.13 -2.20 7.70
C ALA A 75 4.46 -2.77 8.22
N TYR A 76 4.46 -3.39 9.41
CA TYR A 76 5.70 -3.71 10.13
C TYR A 76 6.06 -5.20 10.16
N LEU A 77 5.08 -6.13 10.06
CA LEU A 77 5.45 -7.53 9.87
C LEU A 77 5.74 -7.71 8.37
N ASP A 78 6.98 -7.51 7.95
CA ASP A 78 7.42 -7.49 6.54
C ASP A 78 8.59 -8.43 6.20
N ASN A 79 9.23 -9.04 7.20
CA ASN A 79 10.24 -10.07 7.02
C ASN A 79 9.66 -11.49 7.18
N PRO A 80 9.80 -12.40 6.17
CA PRO A 80 9.24 -13.75 6.25
C PRO A 80 9.73 -14.60 7.42
N SER A 81 10.91 -14.29 7.96
CA SER A 81 11.46 -14.99 9.14
C SER A 81 10.75 -14.64 10.44
N GLU A 82 9.98 -13.55 10.47
CA GLU A 82 9.20 -13.11 11.63
C GLU A 82 7.82 -13.76 11.72
N LYS A 83 7.44 -14.57 10.73
CA LYS A 83 6.16 -15.30 10.72
C LYS A 83 6.00 -16.03 12.07
N PRO A 84 4.95 -15.71 12.87
CA PRO A 84 4.73 -16.39 14.12
C PRO A 84 4.57 -17.89 13.91
N ALA A 85 5.22 -18.71 14.76
CA ALA A 85 5.15 -20.17 14.65
C ALA A 85 3.70 -20.69 14.64
N ASP A 86 2.84 -20.04 15.42
CA ASP A 86 1.40 -20.33 15.52
C ASP A 86 0.63 -20.11 14.21
N CYS A 87 1.20 -19.38 13.25
CA CYS A 87 0.62 -19.17 11.92
C CYS A 87 1.06 -20.25 10.90
N GLY A 88 1.95 -21.16 11.30
CA GLY A 88 2.20 -22.43 10.59
C GLY A 88 1.06 -23.43 10.80
N ALA A 89 1.27 -24.67 10.33
CA ALA A 89 0.37 -25.77 10.64
C ALA A 89 0.51 -26.16 12.11
N ILE A 90 -0.60 -26.13 12.85
CA ILE A 90 -0.66 -26.52 14.26
C ILE A 90 -1.81 -27.50 14.47
N GLY A 91 -1.86 -28.15 15.64
CA GLY A 91 -2.89 -29.14 15.95
C GLY A 91 -4.30 -28.55 15.90
N ASP A 92 -5.29 -29.37 15.56
CA ASP A 92 -6.69 -28.96 15.46
C ASP A 92 -7.19 -28.25 16.72
N VAL A 93 -8.09 -27.29 16.54
CA VAL A 93 -8.81 -26.67 17.64
C VAL A 93 -10.12 -27.40 17.87
N GLN A 94 -10.34 -27.80 19.12
CA GLN A 94 -11.63 -28.34 19.54
C GLN A 94 -12.56 -27.18 19.87
N HIS A 95 -13.69 -27.10 19.18
CA HIS A 95 -14.77 -26.20 19.55
C HIS A 95 -16.07 -27.01 19.67
N PHE A 96 -16.67 -26.98 20.85
CA PHE A 96 -17.76 -27.88 21.23
C PHE A 96 -17.38 -29.38 21.04
N LEU A 97 -18.17 -30.12 20.27
CA LEU A 97 -17.98 -31.54 19.95
C LEU A 97 -17.25 -31.75 18.61
N SER A 98 -16.71 -30.69 18.01
CA SER A 98 -16.08 -30.73 16.69
C SER A 98 -14.63 -30.27 16.77
N PHE A 99 -13.80 -30.85 15.91
CA PHE A 99 -12.41 -30.46 15.70
C PHE A 99 -12.30 -29.74 14.37
N TYR A 100 -11.60 -28.62 14.37
CA TYR A 100 -11.39 -27.79 13.20
C TYR A 100 -9.90 -27.70 12.89
N PRO A 101 -9.48 -27.95 11.64
CA PRO A 101 -8.09 -27.94 11.28
C PRO A 101 -7.49 -26.53 11.35
N ARG A 102 -6.22 -26.45 11.78
CA ARG A 102 -5.44 -25.21 11.80
C ARG A 102 -4.25 -25.32 10.84
N PRO A 103 -4.49 -25.28 9.52
CA PRO A 103 -3.43 -25.43 8.52
C PRO A 103 -2.44 -24.27 8.55
N ASP A 104 -1.33 -24.42 7.86
CA ASP A 104 -0.44 -23.29 7.60
C ASP A 104 -1.20 -22.17 6.88
N LEU A 105 -1.08 -20.94 7.37
CA LEU A 105 -1.74 -19.75 6.82
C LEU A 105 -1.03 -19.17 5.59
N GLY A 106 0.05 -19.77 5.13
CA GLY A 106 0.83 -19.35 3.97
C GLY A 106 1.83 -18.24 4.28
N SER A 107 2.29 -17.56 3.22
CA SER A 107 3.23 -16.45 3.30
C SER A 107 2.59 -15.23 3.97
N MET A 108 3.41 -14.35 4.53
CA MET A 108 2.92 -13.12 5.17
C MET A 108 2.23 -12.16 4.20
N ASP A 109 2.59 -12.22 2.92
CA ASP A 109 1.95 -11.42 1.90
C ASP A 109 0.55 -11.93 1.56
N GLY A 110 0.23 -13.18 1.92
CA GLY A 110 -0.98 -13.84 1.45
C GLY A 110 -0.96 -14.06 -0.06
N ASP A 111 -2.14 -14.33 -0.62
CA ASP A 111 -2.33 -14.70 -2.03
C ASP A 111 -3.25 -13.73 -2.80
N LEU A 112 -3.73 -12.68 -2.15
CA LEU A 112 -4.66 -11.71 -2.74
C LEU A 112 -3.93 -10.64 -3.57
N ASN A 113 -4.41 -10.38 -4.79
CA ASN A 113 -3.96 -9.29 -5.67
C ASN A 113 -2.43 -9.28 -5.92
N LEU A 114 -1.83 -10.44 -6.19
CA LEU A 114 -0.42 -10.57 -6.56
C LEU A 114 -0.16 -10.04 -7.98
N ASN A 115 -0.10 -8.71 -8.12
CA ASN A 115 -0.05 -7.98 -9.40
C ASN A 115 1.29 -7.28 -9.67
N GLY A 116 2.36 -7.71 -8.98
CA GLY A 116 3.70 -7.12 -9.10
C GLY A 116 3.93 -5.88 -8.25
N GLN A 117 2.91 -5.34 -7.58
CA GLN A 117 3.05 -4.28 -6.59
C GLN A 117 3.36 -4.86 -5.21
N ASP A 118 4.20 -4.16 -4.44
CA ASP A 118 4.41 -4.45 -3.02
C ASP A 118 3.23 -3.94 -2.15
N ALA A 119 3.23 -4.32 -0.87
CA ALA A 119 2.26 -3.85 0.11
C ALA A 119 2.80 -2.75 1.05
N SER A 120 3.94 -2.13 0.70
CA SER A 120 4.57 -1.09 1.52
C SER A 120 3.68 0.16 1.62
N VAL A 121 3.77 0.84 2.75
CA VAL A 121 3.01 2.05 3.06
C VAL A 121 3.93 3.13 3.58
N MET A 122 3.58 4.37 3.29
CA MET A 122 4.27 5.57 3.75
C MET A 122 4.08 5.80 5.25
N GLY A 123 2.89 5.45 5.76
CA GLY A 123 2.61 5.59 7.17
C GLY A 123 1.37 4.86 7.65
N VAL A 124 1.28 4.74 8.97
CA VAL A 124 0.20 4.06 9.69
C VAL A 124 -0.41 5.02 10.69
N VAL A 125 -1.73 4.95 10.80
CA VAL A 125 -2.50 5.63 11.85
C VAL A 125 -3.09 4.56 12.76
N ASN A 126 -2.51 4.48 13.96
CA ASN A 126 -2.83 3.54 15.01
C ASN A 126 -3.67 4.21 16.09
N ILE A 127 -4.99 4.01 16.04
CA ILE A 127 -5.88 4.45 17.11
C ILE A 127 -6.15 3.26 18.03
N TYR A 128 -5.61 3.30 19.26
CA TYR A 128 -5.70 2.28 20.32
C TYR A 128 -5.51 0.83 19.84
N GLY A 129 -4.48 0.59 19.02
CA GLY A 129 -4.02 -0.73 18.59
C GLY A 129 -2.79 -1.24 19.33
N ALA A 130 -2.32 -2.42 18.91
CA ALA A 130 -1.18 -3.11 19.50
C ALA A 130 -0.48 -4.04 18.49
N LEU A 131 0.80 -4.35 18.75
CA LEU A 131 1.62 -5.32 18.00
C LEU A 131 1.76 -6.64 18.76
N MET A 132 1.96 -7.76 18.06
CA MET A 132 2.39 -9.01 18.72
C MET A 132 3.81 -8.91 19.26
N ASP A 133 4.68 -8.19 18.56
CA ASP A 133 6.03 -7.88 18.99
C ASP A 133 6.42 -6.49 18.48
N THR A 134 7.02 -5.66 19.35
CA THR A 134 7.56 -4.36 18.92
C THR A 134 8.80 -4.49 18.04
N ALA A 135 9.46 -5.66 18.03
CA ALA A 135 10.64 -5.92 17.22
C ALA A 135 10.36 -5.80 15.71
N TYR A 136 9.09 -5.98 15.28
CA TYR A 136 8.67 -5.79 13.89
C TYR A 136 8.90 -4.36 13.37
N ILE A 137 9.01 -3.38 14.26
CA ILE A 137 9.53 -2.05 13.87
C ILE A 137 11.05 -2.18 13.97
N GLU A 138 11.74 -2.24 12.84
CA GLU A 138 13.17 -2.55 12.78
C GLU A 138 14.03 -1.29 12.69
N SER A 139 13.52 -0.23 12.05
CA SER A 139 14.28 0.98 11.73
C SER A 139 13.47 2.26 11.96
N ALA A 140 14.16 3.37 12.21
CA ALA A 140 13.59 4.72 12.14
C ALA A 140 13.00 5.03 10.76
N GLU A 141 13.43 4.28 9.74
CA GLU A 141 13.05 4.49 8.35
C GLU A 141 11.85 3.68 7.84
N ASP A 142 11.23 2.84 8.67
CA ASP A 142 10.06 2.01 8.28
C ASP A 142 8.82 2.87 7.94
N ALA A 143 7.58 2.38 8.02
CA ALA A 143 6.43 3.27 7.84
C ALA A 143 6.39 4.35 8.95
N ALA A 144 6.08 5.60 8.60
CA ALA A 144 5.83 6.66 9.59
C ALA A 144 4.62 6.30 10.46
N LEU A 145 4.56 6.73 11.72
CA LEU A 145 3.52 6.29 12.65
C LEU A 145 2.85 7.46 13.39
N PHE A 146 1.53 7.48 13.35
CA PHE A 146 0.72 8.25 14.27
C PHE A 146 0.03 7.30 15.24
N SER A 147 0.13 7.56 16.53
CA SER A 147 -0.55 6.78 17.56
C SER A 147 -1.45 7.65 18.43
N TYR A 148 -2.61 7.14 18.77
CA TYR A 148 -3.47 7.68 19.82
C TYR A 148 -3.86 6.56 20.77
N HIS A 149 -3.86 6.81 22.08
CA HIS A 149 -4.32 5.83 23.07
C HIS A 149 -4.79 6.51 24.36
N GLN A 150 -5.77 5.93 25.05
CA GLN A 150 -6.03 6.25 26.45
C GLN A 150 -5.22 5.34 27.38
N SER A 151 -4.63 5.88 28.44
CA SER A 151 -3.69 5.15 29.30
C SER A 151 -4.28 3.90 29.98
N GLY A 152 -5.58 3.92 30.26
CA GLY A 152 -6.33 2.86 30.96
C GLY A 152 -7.37 2.17 30.08
N ASP A 153 -7.21 2.19 28.76
CA ASP A 153 -8.11 1.51 27.82
C ASP A 153 -8.32 0.03 28.22
N PRO A 154 -9.56 -0.39 28.54
CA PRO A 154 -9.83 -1.73 29.08
C PRO A 154 -9.93 -2.82 27.99
N VAL A 155 -9.94 -2.44 26.71
CA VAL A 155 -10.13 -3.35 25.57
C VAL A 155 -8.80 -3.66 24.90
N VAL A 156 -8.01 -2.65 24.55
CA VAL A 156 -6.63 -2.84 24.07
C VAL A 156 -5.76 -2.01 25.00
N GLY A 157 -4.93 -2.65 25.82
CA GLY A 157 -4.11 -1.90 26.77
C GLY A 157 -3.01 -1.10 26.06
N CYS A 158 -2.72 0.10 26.55
CA CYS A 158 -1.61 0.90 26.02
C CYS A 158 -0.24 0.26 26.30
N GLY A 159 -0.08 -0.44 27.43
CA GLY A 159 1.12 -1.18 27.78
C GLY A 159 1.17 -2.59 27.18
N LEU A 160 1.80 -3.54 27.89
CA LEU A 160 1.71 -4.97 27.58
C LEU A 160 0.45 -5.53 28.24
N GLN A 161 -0.57 -5.88 27.46
CA GLN A 161 -1.82 -6.46 27.99
C GLN A 161 -2.45 -7.48 27.04
N GLN A 162 -3.31 -8.32 27.60
CA GLN A 162 -4.23 -9.16 26.81
C GLN A 162 -5.41 -8.32 26.30
N PRO A 163 -5.90 -8.55 25.08
CA PRO A 163 -7.18 -8.00 24.63
C PRO A 163 -8.31 -8.27 25.63
N TYR A 164 -9.11 -7.25 25.91
CA TYR A 164 -10.20 -7.21 26.89
C TYR A 164 -9.78 -7.35 28.36
N TRP A 165 -8.51 -7.07 28.70
CA TRP A 165 -7.97 -7.20 30.07
C TRP A 165 -8.78 -6.47 31.16
N GLY A 166 -9.40 -5.34 30.83
CA GLY A 166 -10.17 -4.52 31.77
C GLY A 166 -11.65 -4.86 31.85
N ILE A 167 -12.15 -5.80 31.04
CA ILE A 167 -13.60 -6.14 30.97
C ILE A 167 -13.97 -7.28 31.94
N GLY A 168 -13.03 -8.15 32.29
CA GLY A 168 -13.26 -9.28 33.20
C GLY A 168 -13.98 -10.47 32.54
N LEU A 169 -14.72 -11.25 33.35
CA LEU A 169 -15.52 -12.42 32.92
C LEU A 169 -14.75 -13.53 32.20
N GLY A 170 -13.43 -13.61 32.37
CA GLY A 170 -12.57 -14.60 31.72
C GLY A 170 -12.40 -14.39 30.20
N ILE A 171 -12.85 -13.27 29.64
CA ILE A 171 -12.64 -12.91 28.23
C ILE A 171 -11.14 -12.86 27.86
N PRO A 172 -10.25 -12.26 28.68
CA PRO A 172 -8.85 -12.13 28.31
C PRO A 172 -8.03 -13.42 28.50
N ASP A 173 -8.53 -14.41 29.25
CA ASP A 173 -7.74 -15.53 29.78
C ASP A 173 -6.93 -16.27 28.71
N ASN A 174 -7.52 -16.46 27.54
CA ASN A 174 -6.92 -17.16 26.40
C ASN A 174 -6.39 -16.23 25.31
N ASN A 175 -6.46 -14.91 25.48
CA ASN A 175 -5.93 -13.98 24.48
C ASN A 175 -4.41 -13.87 24.60
N PRO A 176 -3.68 -13.64 23.49
CA PRO A 176 -2.25 -13.36 23.54
C PRO A 176 -1.99 -12.01 24.21
N TRP A 177 -0.82 -11.88 24.84
CA TRP A 177 -0.29 -10.59 25.25
C TRP A 177 0.15 -9.80 24.01
N LEU A 178 -0.26 -8.53 23.94
CA LEU A 178 0.09 -7.61 22.85
C LEU A 178 0.70 -6.32 23.43
N PHE A 179 1.56 -5.69 22.62
CA PHE A 179 2.28 -4.47 22.95
C PHE A 179 1.52 -3.26 22.39
N GLY A 180 0.83 -2.52 23.26
CA GLY A 180 0.10 -1.32 22.88
C GLY A 180 0.98 -0.10 22.61
N SER A 181 0.33 1.03 22.32
CA SER A 181 1.00 2.27 21.90
C SER A 181 2.07 2.79 22.87
N CYS A 182 1.96 2.54 24.18
CA CYS A 182 2.96 2.98 25.17
C CYS A 182 4.28 2.21 25.03
N LEU A 183 4.24 0.95 24.60
CA LEU A 183 5.45 0.15 24.33
C LEU A 183 5.96 0.34 22.90
N ILE A 184 5.05 0.63 21.96
CA ILE A 184 5.43 1.07 20.61
C ILE A 184 6.16 2.43 20.66
N GLU A 185 5.74 3.36 21.52
CA GLU A 185 6.47 4.61 21.81
C GLU A 185 7.89 4.33 22.28
N ALA A 186 8.07 3.44 23.26
CA ALA A 186 9.40 3.09 23.75
C ALA A 186 10.29 2.51 22.64
N ARG A 187 9.73 1.69 21.74
CA ARG A 187 10.45 1.12 20.59
C ARG A 187 10.85 2.19 19.57
N THR A 188 9.93 3.06 19.18
CA THR A 188 10.18 4.12 18.19
C THR A 188 11.18 5.16 18.72
N GLN A 189 11.10 5.51 20.01
CA GLN A 189 12.14 6.32 20.69
C GLN A 189 13.50 5.62 20.68
N HIS A 190 13.55 4.33 20.99
CA HIS A 190 14.80 3.55 20.99
C HIS A 190 15.48 3.53 19.61
N LEU A 191 14.68 3.45 18.53
CA LEU A 191 15.18 3.48 17.15
C LEU A 191 15.52 4.89 16.66
N GLY A 192 15.06 5.94 17.36
CA GLY A 192 15.35 7.33 17.01
C GLY A 192 14.46 7.89 15.90
N TYR A 193 13.17 7.54 15.87
CA TYR A 193 12.21 8.15 14.94
C TYR A 193 12.21 9.68 15.08
N GLY A 194 12.27 10.38 13.94
CA GLY A 194 12.11 11.83 13.89
C GLY A 194 10.70 12.27 14.29
N THR A 195 10.56 13.49 14.83
CA THR A 195 9.28 14.07 15.26
C THR A 195 8.32 14.38 14.10
N ASP A 196 8.86 14.45 12.89
CA ASP A 196 8.14 14.54 11.61
C ASP A 196 7.55 13.18 11.18
N ARG A 197 8.13 12.09 11.68
CA ARG A 197 7.82 10.72 11.28
C ARG A 197 7.04 9.93 12.34
N TYR A 198 7.15 10.31 13.60
CA TYR A 198 6.40 9.69 14.69
C TYR A 198 5.71 10.73 15.56
N ARG A 199 4.43 10.47 15.86
CA ARG A 199 3.64 11.25 16.82
C ARG A 199 2.79 10.33 17.68
N PHE A 200 2.79 10.54 18.98
CA PHE A 200 1.94 9.84 19.92
C PHE A 200 1.15 10.80 20.80
N ILE A 201 -0.17 10.62 20.83
CA ILE A 201 -1.06 11.28 21.76
C ILE A 201 -1.51 10.25 22.80
N LEU A 202 -0.98 10.39 24.02
CA LEU A 202 -1.43 9.64 25.19
C LEU A 202 -2.41 10.50 26.00
N HIS A 203 -3.63 10.02 26.14
CA HIS A 203 -4.64 10.67 26.97
C HIS A 203 -4.80 9.95 28.32
N PRO A 204 -4.72 10.64 29.47
CA PRO A 204 -5.09 10.07 30.77
C PRO A 204 -6.59 9.80 30.85
N GLY A 205 -6.99 8.58 30.50
CA GLY A 205 -8.38 8.14 30.49
C GLY A 205 -8.49 6.61 30.49
N ASN A 206 -9.70 6.09 30.54
CA ASN A 206 -10.00 4.65 30.68
C ASN A 206 -11.06 4.15 29.70
N GLU A 207 -11.19 4.80 28.54
CA GLU A 207 -12.13 4.41 27.50
C GLU A 207 -11.42 3.84 26.27
N HIS A 208 -12.11 2.90 25.58
CA HIS A 208 -11.71 2.42 24.26
C HIS A 208 -12.26 3.34 23.16
N ALA A 209 -11.91 4.63 23.26
CA ALA A 209 -12.45 5.68 22.42
C ALA A 209 -11.48 6.88 22.33
N ILE A 210 -11.73 7.75 21.35
CA ILE A 210 -11.02 9.02 21.23
C ILE A 210 -11.70 10.05 22.13
N HIS A 211 -10.93 10.66 23.06
CA HIS A 211 -11.45 11.63 24.03
C HIS A 211 -11.88 12.95 23.38
N ASP A 212 -11.12 13.42 22.39
CA ASP A 212 -11.36 14.62 21.60
C ASP A 212 -11.19 14.28 20.12
N LEU A 213 -12.30 13.88 19.49
CA LEU A 213 -12.28 13.44 18.09
C LEU A 213 -11.83 14.56 17.14
N GLU A 214 -12.25 15.80 17.39
CA GLU A 214 -11.93 16.93 16.52
C GLU A 214 -10.45 17.30 16.62
N GLY A 215 -9.94 17.44 17.85
CA GLY A 215 -8.53 17.76 18.10
C GLY A 215 -7.59 16.68 17.58
N VAL A 216 -7.87 15.42 17.89
CA VAL A 216 -7.04 14.28 17.42
C VAL A 216 -7.08 14.15 15.90
N THR A 217 -8.24 14.38 15.28
CA THR A 217 -8.35 14.36 13.81
C THR A 217 -7.58 15.53 13.17
N ALA A 218 -7.63 16.72 13.76
CA ALA A 218 -6.87 17.86 13.24
C ALA A 218 -5.35 17.60 13.29
N GLU A 219 -4.86 17.10 14.42
CA GLU A 219 -3.46 16.71 14.57
C GLU A 219 -3.03 15.58 13.61
N LEU A 220 -3.88 14.57 13.48
CA LEU A 220 -3.68 13.47 12.54
C LEU A 220 -3.51 13.97 11.11
N VAL A 221 -4.47 14.77 10.64
CA VAL A 221 -4.48 15.29 9.25
C VAL A 221 -3.28 16.19 9.01
N GLN A 222 -2.89 17.00 10.00
CA GLN A 222 -1.68 17.81 9.92
C GLN A 222 -0.43 16.93 9.83
N TRP A 223 -0.30 15.91 10.67
CA TRP A 223 0.82 14.98 10.63
C TRP A 223 0.89 14.24 9.28
N MET A 224 -0.23 13.72 8.77
CA MET A 224 -0.27 13.06 7.45
C MET A 224 0.17 14.02 6.34
N ARG A 225 -0.28 15.28 6.38
CA ARG A 225 0.17 16.32 5.45
C ARG A 225 1.68 16.52 5.54
N ASP A 226 2.24 16.59 6.74
CA ASP A 226 3.66 16.86 6.96
C ASP A 226 4.52 15.69 6.46
N VAL A 227 4.11 14.44 6.71
CA VAL A 227 4.75 13.24 6.15
C VAL A 227 4.69 13.22 4.61
N MET A 228 3.58 13.69 4.03
CA MET A 228 3.44 13.80 2.57
C MET A 228 4.13 15.02 1.97
N CYS A 229 4.60 15.96 2.79
CA CYS A 229 5.09 17.24 2.31
C CYS A 229 6.35 17.04 1.45
N GLY A 230 6.36 17.61 0.24
CA GLY A 230 7.45 17.43 -0.72
C GLY A 230 7.24 16.31 -1.73
N ILE A 231 6.18 15.50 -1.62
CA ILE A 231 5.77 14.59 -2.70
C ILE A 231 5.12 15.44 -3.81
N PRO A 232 5.69 15.50 -5.02
CA PRO A 232 5.07 16.22 -6.11
C PRO A 232 3.72 15.59 -6.45
N THR A 233 2.65 16.36 -6.31
CA THR A 233 1.30 15.97 -6.79
C THR A 233 1.15 16.18 -8.29
N ALA A 234 2.20 16.66 -8.96
CA ALA A 234 2.22 16.83 -10.39
C ALA A 234 2.36 15.44 -11.03
N VAL A 235 1.41 15.08 -11.91
CA VAL A 235 1.70 14.15 -13.00
C VAL A 235 2.94 14.73 -13.68
N PRO A 236 4.04 13.97 -13.89
CA PRO A 236 5.19 14.48 -14.61
C PRO A 236 4.66 15.12 -15.87
N GLN A 237 4.81 16.44 -16.02
CA GLN A 237 4.65 17.01 -17.33
C GLN A 237 5.69 16.29 -18.17
N VAL A 238 5.24 15.59 -19.20
CA VAL A 238 6.17 15.08 -20.21
C VAL A 238 6.88 16.33 -20.73
N GLU A 239 8.11 16.54 -20.25
CA GLU A 239 8.98 17.65 -20.62
C GLU A 239 8.84 17.88 -22.13
N PRO A 240 8.54 19.10 -22.60
CA PRO A 240 8.49 19.40 -24.02
C PRO A 240 9.86 19.24 -24.68
N GLY A 241 10.30 18.01 -24.90
CA GLY A 241 11.65 17.69 -25.37
C GLY A 241 12.07 16.23 -25.21
N THR A 242 11.37 15.40 -24.45
CA THR A 242 11.75 13.98 -24.23
C THR A 242 11.15 12.99 -25.22
N LEU A 243 10.13 13.38 -25.99
CA LEU A 243 9.48 12.54 -26.99
C LEU A 243 9.62 13.13 -28.40
N ALA A 244 9.71 12.25 -29.39
CA ALA A 244 9.69 12.63 -30.78
C ALA A 244 8.36 13.30 -31.16
N ARG A 245 8.40 14.28 -32.06
CA ARG A 245 7.23 15.10 -32.46
C ARG A 245 7.11 15.21 -33.96
N LEU A 246 5.89 15.29 -34.46
CA LEU A 246 5.56 15.62 -35.85
C LEU A 246 4.86 16.97 -35.89
N ALA A 247 5.43 17.93 -36.61
CA ALA A 247 4.83 19.24 -36.80
C ALA A 247 5.09 19.79 -38.22
N PRO A 248 4.08 20.32 -38.93
CA PRO A 248 2.66 20.31 -38.54
C PRO A 248 2.07 18.89 -38.58
N ASN A 249 1.03 18.65 -37.78
CA ASN A 249 0.24 17.41 -37.80
C ASN A 249 -1.17 17.73 -37.26
N PRO A 250 -2.21 17.81 -38.11
CA PRO A 250 -2.28 17.36 -39.50
C PRO A 250 -1.35 18.10 -40.48
N ALA A 251 -1.00 17.46 -41.60
CA ALA A 251 -0.11 18.01 -42.62
C ALA A 251 -0.60 17.73 -44.05
N ALA A 252 -0.48 18.72 -44.95
CA ALA A 252 -0.93 18.59 -46.34
C ALA A 252 0.14 18.01 -47.29
N ALA A 253 1.40 18.42 -47.19
CA ALA A 253 2.44 17.97 -48.12
C ALA A 253 3.67 17.41 -47.40
N THR A 254 4.07 18.06 -46.32
CA THR A 254 5.24 17.68 -45.53
C THR A 254 4.96 17.86 -44.04
N THR A 255 5.61 17.04 -43.23
CA THR A 255 5.67 17.20 -41.77
C THR A 255 7.11 17.04 -41.30
N THR A 256 7.49 17.71 -40.22
CA THR A 256 8.84 17.60 -39.66
C THR A 256 8.82 16.67 -38.46
N LEU A 257 9.58 15.59 -38.53
CA LEU A 257 9.91 14.75 -37.39
C LEU A 257 11.07 15.39 -36.63
N SER A 258 10.86 15.64 -35.35
CA SER A 258 11.88 16.11 -34.42
C SER A 258 12.10 15.05 -33.36
N LEU A 259 13.35 14.63 -33.14
CA LEU A 259 13.76 13.64 -32.15
C LEU A 259 14.33 14.32 -30.91
N PRO A 260 14.23 13.68 -29.74
CA PRO A 260 14.75 14.21 -28.48
C PRO A 260 16.30 14.19 -28.40
N SER A 261 16.97 13.42 -29.27
CA SER A 261 18.43 13.29 -29.32
C SER A 261 18.92 13.49 -30.75
N PRO A 262 20.08 14.13 -30.96
CA PRO A 262 20.69 14.28 -32.29
C PRO A 262 21.30 12.99 -32.84
N ALA A 263 21.24 11.88 -32.07
CA ALA A 263 21.70 10.58 -32.51
C ALA A 263 21.00 10.14 -33.81
N PRO A 264 21.75 9.55 -34.78
CA PRO A 264 21.14 9.06 -36.01
C PRO A 264 20.08 7.99 -35.74
N ALA A 265 18.92 8.13 -36.37
CA ALA A 265 17.85 7.14 -36.30
C ALA A 265 17.26 6.91 -37.70
N SER A 266 16.51 5.82 -37.87
CA SER A 266 15.69 5.61 -39.07
C SER A 266 14.20 5.62 -38.71
N TYR A 267 13.36 5.95 -39.68
CA TYR A 267 11.91 5.94 -39.50
C TYR A 267 11.21 5.19 -40.63
N THR A 268 9.98 4.76 -40.36
CA THR A 268 9.08 4.14 -41.34
C THR A 268 7.68 4.70 -41.15
N ILE A 269 7.09 5.20 -42.23
CA ILE A 269 5.67 5.53 -42.30
C ILE A 269 4.91 4.27 -42.71
N THR A 270 3.92 3.88 -41.93
CA THR A 270 3.02 2.77 -42.24
C THR A 270 1.57 3.25 -42.30
N ASP A 271 0.73 2.50 -43.01
CA ASP A 271 -0.71 2.58 -42.81
C ASP A 271 -1.12 1.91 -41.48
N LEU A 272 -2.44 1.93 -41.20
CA LEU A 272 -3.01 1.32 -39.99
C LEU A 272 -2.94 -0.22 -39.99
N GLN A 273 -2.71 -0.84 -41.15
CA GLN A 273 -2.48 -2.28 -41.28
C GLN A 273 -0.99 -2.66 -41.12
N GLY A 274 -0.12 -1.68 -40.85
CA GLY A 274 1.32 -1.88 -40.66
C GLY A 274 2.11 -2.05 -41.96
N ARG A 275 1.50 -1.80 -43.14
CA ARG A 275 2.23 -1.87 -44.42
C ARG A 275 3.16 -0.66 -44.54
N PRO A 276 4.46 -0.85 -44.84
CA PRO A 276 5.41 0.25 -44.99
C PRO A 276 5.13 1.01 -46.29
N LEU A 277 4.99 2.33 -46.18
CA LEU A 277 4.73 3.23 -47.31
C LEU A 277 5.98 4.02 -47.68
N ARG A 278 6.71 4.53 -46.67
CA ARG A 278 7.93 5.32 -46.86
C ARG A 278 8.91 5.06 -45.72
N GLN A 279 10.19 5.21 -46.00
CA GLN A 279 11.28 5.06 -45.02
C GLN A 279 12.31 6.15 -45.22
N GLY A 280 13.04 6.48 -44.16
CA GLY A 280 14.11 7.47 -44.22
C GLY A 280 14.98 7.45 -42.97
N THR A 281 15.95 8.36 -42.94
CA THR A 281 16.84 8.56 -41.79
C THR A 281 16.68 9.96 -41.22
N VAL A 282 16.99 10.09 -39.94
CA VAL A 282 17.04 11.34 -39.20
C VAL A 282 18.49 11.61 -38.83
N ALA A 283 19.02 12.73 -39.28
CA ALA A 283 20.37 13.20 -38.96
C ALA A 283 20.27 14.56 -38.27
N GLY A 284 20.97 14.74 -37.15
CA GLY A 284 20.93 16.00 -36.39
C GLY A 284 19.61 16.26 -35.68
N GLY A 285 18.82 15.22 -35.40
CA GLY A 285 17.59 15.32 -34.61
C GLY A 285 16.34 15.75 -35.37
N HIS A 286 16.44 16.13 -36.64
CA HIS A 286 15.28 16.53 -37.45
C HIS A 286 15.26 15.87 -38.83
N ALA A 287 14.06 15.54 -39.34
CA ALA A 287 13.85 15.07 -40.70
C ALA A 287 12.53 15.61 -41.26
N VAL A 288 12.53 15.97 -42.54
CA VAL A 288 11.31 16.37 -43.26
C VAL A 288 10.73 15.14 -43.95
N LEU A 289 9.48 14.82 -43.63
CA LEU A 289 8.76 13.68 -44.19
C LEU A 289 7.87 14.19 -45.32
N ASP A 290 8.16 13.70 -46.53
CA ASP A 290 7.32 13.92 -47.70
C ASP A 290 6.10 13.00 -47.69
N LEU A 291 4.91 13.62 -47.75
CA LEU A 291 3.62 12.96 -47.77
C LEU A 291 2.94 13.02 -49.14
N HIS A 292 3.63 13.53 -50.16
CA HIS A 292 3.05 13.64 -51.50
C HIS A 292 2.63 12.28 -52.05
N GLY A 293 1.48 12.22 -52.72
CA GLY A 293 0.94 10.95 -53.24
C GLY A 293 0.38 9.98 -52.19
N LEU A 294 0.43 10.30 -50.88
CA LEU A 294 -0.33 9.57 -49.87
C LEU A 294 -1.78 10.10 -49.82
N PRO A 295 -2.80 9.23 -49.81
CA PRO A 295 -4.19 9.64 -49.60
C PRO A 295 -4.39 10.39 -48.27
N PRO A 296 -5.41 11.26 -48.17
CA PRO A 296 -5.86 11.78 -46.88
C PRO A 296 -6.21 10.65 -45.92
N GLY A 297 -5.74 10.72 -44.68
CA GLY A 297 -5.93 9.62 -43.73
C GLY A 297 -4.93 9.58 -42.57
N TRP A 298 -5.02 8.48 -41.82
CA TRP A 298 -4.23 8.24 -40.61
C TRP A 298 -3.08 7.28 -40.92
N TYR A 299 -1.90 7.67 -40.46
CA TYR A 299 -0.65 6.94 -40.65
C TYR A 299 0.08 6.82 -39.31
N LEU A 300 1.00 5.87 -39.24
CA LEU A 300 1.91 5.72 -38.10
C LEU A 300 3.35 5.95 -38.56
N VAL A 301 4.10 6.75 -37.83
CA VAL A 301 5.55 6.93 -38.02
C VAL A 301 6.26 6.18 -36.91
N ARG A 302 6.89 5.07 -37.27
CA ARG A 302 7.72 4.26 -36.35
C ARG A 302 9.16 4.73 -36.44
N ILE A 303 9.79 4.97 -35.29
CA ILE A 303 11.20 5.35 -35.18
C ILE A 303 11.98 4.14 -34.68
N HIS A 304 13.02 3.76 -35.41
CA HIS A 304 13.89 2.62 -35.10
C HIS A 304 15.15 3.10 -34.37
N GLY A 305 15.57 2.35 -33.35
CA GLY A 305 16.73 2.67 -32.51
C GLY A 305 16.36 3.20 -31.12
N THR A 306 15.55 4.27 -31.03
CA THR A 306 15.18 4.89 -29.74
C THR A 306 13.87 4.40 -29.12
N GLY A 307 13.06 3.64 -29.88
CA GLY A 307 11.70 3.26 -29.50
C GLY A 307 10.73 4.43 -29.61
N GLY A 308 9.67 4.29 -30.42
CA GLY A 308 8.63 5.32 -30.55
C GLY A 308 7.72 5.12 -31.76
N VAL A 309 6.43 5.39 -31.59
CA VAL A 309 5.43 5.42 -32.66
C VAL A 309 4.62 6.70 -32.53
N LEU A 310 4.55 7.48 -33.60
CA LEU A 310 3.79 8.73 -33.66
C LEU A 310 2.62 8.58 -34.62
N ARG A 311 1.46 9.11 -34.24
CA ARG A 311 0.32 9.24 -35.16
C ARG A 311 0.56 10.42 -36.10
N LEU A 312 0.37 10.21 -37.40
CA LEU A 312 0.40 11.22 -38.44
C LEU A 312 -0.97 11.32 -39.12
N VAL A 313 -1.46 12.53 -39.33
CA VAL A 313 -2.70 12.82 -40.07
C VAL A 313 -2.34 13.58 -41.35
N LYS A 314 -2.68 13.01 -42.50
CA LYS A 314 -2.58 13.64 -43.82
C LYS A 314 -3.92 14.26 -44.18
N GLU A 315 -3.92 15.54 -44.50
CA GLU A 315 -5.09 16.26 -45.04
C GLU A 315 -5.28 16.03 -46.54
#